data_AF-A0A6G8MQC1-F1
#
_entry.id   AF-A0A6G8MQC1-F1
#
_cell.length_a   1.000
_cell.length_b   1.000
_cell.length_c   1.000
_cell.angle_alpha   90.00
_cell.angle_beta   90.00
_cell.angle_gamma   90.00
#
_symmetry.space_group_name_H-M   'P 1'
#
loop_
_entity.id
_entity.type
_entity.pdbx_description
1 polymer ?
#
loop_
_entity_poly.entity_id
_entity_poly.type
_entity_poly.pdbx_seq_one_letter_code
_entity_poly.pdbx_strand_id
1 'polypeptide(L)'
;FADIGDIVRGKDLYRGDKGEKKKLEEKLKKYFKNIYEELKNGRTNGKKEAKERYKDDKDLFQLREDWWEANRETVWEALTCDDRLRGNEYFRPTCNGEKRTKGYCRCGDGDKPKAGDGDVSIVPTYFDYVPQYLR
;
A
#
# COMPACT_ATOMS: atom_id res chain seq x y z
N PHE A 1 -6.26 -4.32 -3.99
CA PHE A 1 -5.30 -3.84 -2.97
C PHE A 1 -4.01 -4.66 -3.00
N ALA A 2 -4.02 -5.95 -2.66
CA ALA A 2 -2.82 -6.79 -2.66
C ALA A 2 -2.10 -6.85 -4.02
N ASP A 3 -2.82 -7.01 -5.14
CA ASP A 3 -2.21 -6.97 -6.48
C ASP A 3 -1.62 -5.59 -6.84
N ILE A 4 -2.25 -4.51 -6.38
CA ILE A 4 -1.69 -3.15 -6.55
C ILE A 4 -0.38 -3.05 -5.76
N GLY A 5 -0.35 -3.58 -4.53
CA GLY A 5 0.87 -3.67 -3.73
C GLY A 5 1.96 -4.47 -4.43
N ASP A 6 1.63 -5.59 -5.06
CA ASP A 6 2.60 -6.38 -5.82
C ASP A 6 3.11 -5.68 -7.08
N ILE A 7 2.26 -4.95 -7.80
CA ILE A 7 2.69 -4.12 -8.94
C ILE A 7 3.63 -3.02 -8.45
N VAL A 8 3.24 -2.29 -7.40
CA VAL A 8 4.04 -1.20 -6.82
C VAL A 8 5.37 -1.72 -6.31
N ARG A 9 5.43 -2.93 -5.75
CA ARG A 9 6.65 -3.55 -5.20
C ARG A 9 7.47 -4.37 -6.20
N GLY A 10 6.96 -4.57 -7.41
CA GLY A 10 7.63 -5.37 -8.45
C GLY A 10 7.56 -6.88 -8.21
N LYS A 11 6.61 -7.33 -7.37
CA LYS A 11 6.33 -8.73 -7.05
C LYS A 11 5.24 -9.36 -7.91
N ASP A 12 4.56 -8.57 -8.74
CA ASP A 12 3.48 -9.04 -9.58
C ASP A 12 3.95 -10.07 -10.64
N LEU A 13 3.31 -11.23 -10.64
CA LEU A 13 3.58 -12.38 -11.50
C LEU A 13 2.78 -12.36 -12.81
N TYR A 14 1.92 -11.36 -13.07
CA TYR A 14 1.13 -11.32 -14.30
C TYR A 14 2.02 -11.41 -15.56
N ARG A 15 1.77 -12.43 -16.41
CA ARG A 15 2.57 -12.72 -17.62
C ARG A 15 1.84 -12.41 -18.93
N GLY A 16 0.67 -11.76 -18.85
CA GLY A 16 -0.18 -11.40 -20.00
C GLY A 16 0.43 -10.31 -20.86
N ASP A 17 -0.28 -9.20 -21.14
CA ASP A 17 0.22 -8.14 -22.03
C ASP A 17 1.61 -7.62 -21.59
N LYS A 18 2.64 -8.15 -22.26
CA LYS A 18 4.04 -7.88 -21.94
C LYS A 18 4.44 -6.45 -22.31
N GLY A 19 3.73 -5.84 -23.27
CA GLY A 19 4.03 -4.49 -23.74
C GLY A 19 3.64 -3.45 -22.70
N GLU A 20 2.40 -3.53 -22.20
CA GLU A 20 1.89 -2.60 -21.19
C GLU A 20 2.59 -2.79 -19.84
N LYS A 21 2.75 -4.04 -19.38
CA LYS A 21 3.45 -4.33 -18.13
C LYS A 21 4.88 -3.79 -18.14
N LYS A 22 5.62 -3.98 -19.25
CA LYS A 22 6.99 -3.47 -19.36
C LYS A 22 7.03 -1.95 -19.29
N LYS A 23 6.13 -1.26 -20.00
CA LYS A 23 6.03 0.22 -19.94
C LYS A 23 5.71 0.72 -18.54
N LEU A 24 4.81 0.04 -17.82
CA LEU A 24 4.47 0.39 -16.44
C LEU A 24 5.67 0.19 -15.51
N GLU A 25 6.32 -0.96 -15.58
CA GLU A 25 7.48 -1.27 -14.73
C GLU A 25 8.67 -0.33 -15.02
N GLU A 26 8.92 0.03 -16.28
CA GLU A 26 9.93 1.03 -16.64
C GLU A 26 9.62 2.41 -16.03
N LYS A 27 8.35 2.83 -16.03
CA LYS A 27 7.92 4.08 -15.38
C LYS A 27 8.09 4.01 -13.87
N LEU A 28 7.66 2.92 -13.22
CA LEU A 28 7.83 2.73 -11.79
C LEU A 28 9.31 2.77 -11.40
N LYS A 29 10.17 2.03 -12.10
CA LYS A 29 11.63 2.09 -11.89
C LYS A 29 12.17 3.51 -12.05
N LYS A 30 11.72 4.27 -13.04
CA LYS A 30 12.11 5.67 -13.23
C LYS A 30 11.68 6.55 -12.04
N TYR A 31 10.45 6.42 -11.58
CA TYR A 31 9.95 7.21 -10.45
C TYR A 31 10.67 6.88 -9.15
N PHE A 32 10.87 5.60 -8.83
CA PHE A 32 11.61 5.20 -7.64
C PHE A 32 13.08 5.60 -7.68
N LYS A 33 13.72 5.60 -8.86
CA LYS A 33 15.07 6.17 -9.02
C LYS A 33 15.11 7.67 -8.71
N ASN A 34 14.11 8.42 -9.16
CA ASN A 34 14.02 9.84 -8.84
C ASN A 34 13.80 10.05 -7.33
N ILE A 35 12.91 9.27 -6.70
CA ILE A 35 12.69 9.31 -5.24
C ILE A 35 14.00 9.00 -4.50
N TYR A 36 14.72 7.96 -4.91
CA TYR A 36 16.00 7.61 -4.31
C TYR A 36 17.04 8.72 -4.45
N GLU A 37 17.18 9.34 -5.64
CA GLU A 37 18.10 10.46 -5.82
C GLU A 37 17.69 11.68 -5.00
N GLU A 38 16.40 11.97 -4.84
CA GLU A 38 15.92 13.03 -3.93
C GLU A 38 16.25 12.73 -2.46
N LEU A 39 16.03 11.49 -2.00
CA LEU A 39 16.41 11.05 -0.63
C LEU A 39 17.93 11.11 -0.41
N LYS A 40 18.71 10.82 -1.45
CA LYS A 40 20.17 10.81 -1.44
C LYS A 40 20.77 12.22 -1.53
N ASN A 41 20.11 13.14 -2.24
CA ASN A 41 20.63 14.47 -2.57
C ASN A 41 19.98 15.61 -1.76
N GLY A 42 18.80 15.43 -1.16
CA GLY A 42 17.97 16.50 -0.58
C GLY A 42 17.48 16.33 0.88
N ARG A 43 17.23 17.50 1.50
CA ARG A 43 16.44 17.95 2.70
C ARG A 43 15.93 17.03 3.83
N THR A 44 16.17 15.73 3.87
CA THR A 44 15.71 14.88 4.99
C THR A 44 16.86 14.48 5.91
N ASN A 45 16.58 14.34 7.21
CA ASN A 45 17.55 13.87 8.21
C ASN A 45 18.10 12.45 7.93
N GLY A 46 17.52 11.72 6.96
CA GLY A 46 17.77 10.31 6.66
C GLY A 46 18.75 10.03 5.49
N LYS A 47 19.55 11.00 5.06
CA LYS A 47 20.42 10.86 3.87
C LYS A 47 21.46 9.74 3.98
N LYS A 48 22.00 9.49 5.17
CA LYS A 48 22.98 8.41 5.38
C LYS A 48 22.28 7.05 5.38
N GLU A 49 21.16 6.99 6.08
CA GLU A 49 20.30 5.83 6.23
C GLU A 49 19.75 5.37 4.88
N ALA A 50 19.25 6.28 4.03
CA ALA A 50 18.77 5.94 2.70
C ALA A 50 19.90 5.42 1.78
N LYS A 51 21.09 6.03 1.85
CA LYS A 51 22.26 5.58 1.08
C LYS A 51 22.76 4.21 1.52
N GLU A 52 22.79 3.94 2.82
CA GLU A 52 23.25 2.67 3.37
C GLU A 52 22.22 1.56 3.15
N ARG A 53 20.95 1.84 3.39
CA ARG A 53 19.85 0.88 3.26
C ARG A 53 19.65 0.42 1.82
N TYR A 54 19.65 1.34 0.86
CA TYR A 54 19.33 1.03 -0.55
C TYR A 54 20.57 0.94 -1.46
N LYS A 55 21.78 0.91 -0.90
CA LYS A 55 23.05 0.96 -1.66
C LYS A 55 23.17 -0.09 -2.76
N ASP A 56 22.83 -1.34 -2.41
CA ASP A 56 23.03 -2.52 -3.24
C ASP A 56 21.75 -2.96 -3.96
N ASP A 57 20.69 -2.14 -3.87
CA ASP A 57 19.36 -2.45 -4.40
C ASP A 57 19.17 -1.87 -5.81
N LYS A 58 19.67 -2.60 -6.82
CA LYS A 58 19.68 -2.16 -8.23
C LYS A 58 18.31 -1.77 -8.79
N ASP A 59 17.26 -2.40 -8.30
CA ASP A 59 15.87 -2.19 -8.74
C ASP A 59 15.02 -1.50 -7.67
N LEU A 60 15.63 -1.06 -6.57
CA LEU A 60 15.00 -0.34 -5.46
C LEU A 60 13.82 -1.12 -4.84
N PHE A 61 13.89 -2.46 -4.82
CA PHE A 61 12.84 -3.30 -4.26
C PHE A 61 12.56 -2.99 -2.78
N GLN A 62 13.59 -2.81 -1.96
CA GLN A 62 13.45 -2.44 -0.56
C GLN A 62 12.76 -1.07 -0.41
N LEU A 63 13.20 -0.07 -1.19
CA LEU A 63 12.55 1.25 -1.18
C LEU A 63 11.07 1.16 -1.61
N ARG A 64 10.74 0.28 -2.56
CA ARG A 64 9.36 0.04 -2.98
C ARG A 64 8.53 -0.64 -1.90
N GLU A 65 9.09 -1.59 -1.16
CA GLU A 65 8.43 -2.22 0.02
C GLU A 65 8.18 -1.19 1.12
N ASP A 66 9.18 -0.39 1.45
CA ASP A 66 9.09 0.65 2.48
C ASP A 66 8.09 1.73 2.10
N TRP A 67 8.08 2.12 0.83
CA TRP A 67 7.09 3.06 0.32
C TRP A 67 5.68 2.48 0.40
N TRP A 68 5.49 1.20 0.06
CA TRP A 68 4.18 0.56 0.20
C TRP A 68 3.73 0.55 1.66
N GLU A 69 4.58 0.09 2.59
CA GLU A 69 4.21 0.06 4.01
C GLU A 69 3.85 1.45 4.56
N ALA A 70 4.62 2.48 4.18
CA ALA A 70 4.35 3.86 4.61
C ALA A 70 3.06 4.47 4.03
N ASN A 71 2.57 3.98 2.88
CA ASN A 71 1.44 4.59 2.15
C ASN A 71 0.22 3.66 2.01
N ARG A 72 0.29 2.41 2.48
CA ARG A 72 -0.76 1.40 2.29
C ARG A 72 -2.11 1.82 2.87
N GLU A 73 -2.10 2.56 3.98
CA GLU A 73 -3.30 3.12 4.60
C GLU A 73 -3.99 4.15 3.69
N THR A 74 -3.23 5.09 3.12
CA THR A 74 -3.76 6.09 2.20
C THR A 74 -4.25 5.46 0.90
N VAL A 75 -3.55 4.45 0.38
CA VAL A 75 -3.99 3.68 -0.80
C VAL A 75 -5.30 2.94 -0.50
N TRP A 76 -5.42 2.38 0.70
CA TRP A 76 -6.62 1.70 1.16
C TRP A 76 -7.81 2.65 1.28
N GLU A 77 -7.61 3.81 1.89
CA GLU A 77 -8.60 4.88 1.96
C GLU A 77 -9.08 5.27 0.55
N ALA A 78 -8.15 5.57 -0.36
CA ALA A 78 -8.48 5.93 -1.75
C ALA A 78 -9.28 4.83 -2.49
N LEU A 79 -9.01 3.56 -2.20
CA LEU A 79 -9.75 2.43 -2.78
C LEU A 79 -11.15 2.25 -2.19
N THR A 80 -11.37 2.70 -0.95
CA THR A 80 -12.56 2.34 -0.18
C THR A 80 -13.51 3.51 0.10
N CYS A 81 -13.10 4.74 -0.23
CA CYS A 81 -13.88 5.97 -0.03
C CYS A 81 -14.76 6.43 -1.17
N ASP A 82 -15.02 5.54 -2.11
CA ASP A 82 -16.08 5.76 -3.07
C ASP A 82 -17.47 5.54 -2.41
N ASP A 83 -18.42 6.44 -2.68
CA ASP A 83 -19.79 6.34 -2.16
C ASP A 83 -20.49 5.04 -2.57
N ARG A 84 -20.12 4.44 -3.71
CA ARG A 84 -20.62 3.14 -4.16
C ARG A 84 -20.19 1.99 -3.26
N LEU A 85 -19.19 2.21 -2.40
CA LEU A 85 -18.70 1.24 -1.44
C LEU A 85 -19.32 1.40 -0.05
N ARG A 86 -20.18 2.41 0.15
CA ARG A 86 -20.96 2.59 1.38
C ARG A 86 -21.83 1.35 1.61
N GLY A 87 -21.60 0.68 2.75
CA GLY A 87 -22.35 -0.52 3.14
C GLY A 87 -21.76 -1.85 2.67
N ASN A 88 -20.74 -1.85 1.82
CA ASN A 88 -20.00 -3.08 1.51
C ASN A 88 -19.14 -3.51 2.69
N GLU A 89 -18.97 -4.80 2.93
CA GLU A 89 -18.13 -5.36 4.00
C GLU A 89 -16.88 -6.05 3.43
N TYR A 90 -15.71 -5.74 3.98
CA TYR A 90 -14.43 -6.27 3.52
C TYR A 90 -14.03 -7.58 4.25
N PHE A 91 -14.76 -7.94 5.31
CA PHE A 91 -14.69 -9.27 5.94
C PHE A 91 -16.10 -9.82 6.14
N ARG A 92 -16.24 -11.14 5.94
CA ARG A 92 -17.31 -11.92 6.57
C ARG A 92 -17.12 -11.83 8.09
N PRO A 93 -18.17 -11.84 8.91
CA PRO A 93 -18.04 -11.74 10.37
C PRO A 93 -17.02 -12.77 10.88
N THR A 94 -15.91 -12.29 11.44
CA THR A 94 -14.92 -13.16 12.07
C THR A 94 -15.53 -13.74 13.35
N CYS A 95 -15.37 -15.05 13.56
CA CYS A 95 -15.96 -15.79 14.67
C CYS A 95 -15.87 -15.04 16.01
N ASN A 96 -17.00 -15.03 16.74
CA ASN A 96 -17.27 -14.41 18.04
C ASN A 96 -17.78 -12.95 18.08
N GLY A 97 -18.87 -12.67 17.34
CA GLY A 97 -19.77 -11.56 17.65
C GLY A 97 -20.57 -11.10 16.43
N GLU A 98 -21.89 -11.08 16.54
CA GLU A 98 -22.84 -10.89 15.42
C GLU A 98 -22.68 -9.58 14.60
N LYS A 99 -21.90 -8.57 15.04
CA LYS A 99 -21.90 -7.22 14.42
C LYS A 99 -20.57 -6.46 14.48
N ARG A 100 -19.40 -7.10 14.28
CA ARG A 100 -18.10 -6.40 14.44
C ARG A 100 -17.69 -5.44 13.30
N THR A 101 -18.30 -5.52 12.13
CA THR A 101 -17.98 -4.66 10.96
C THR A 101 -18.96 -3.51 10.75
N LYS A 102 -20.08 -3.52 11.47
CA LYS A 102 -21.18 -2.58 11.29
C LYS A 102 -20.85 -1.25 11.98
N GLY A 103 -20.39 -0.26 11.19
CA GLY A 103 -20.14 1.11 11.67
C GLY A 103 -18.67 1.53 11.75
N TYR A 104 -17.71 0.61 11.62
CA TYR A 104 -16.30 0.92 11.39
C TYR A 104 -16.14 1.32 9.92
N CYS A 105 -16.53 2.57 9.65
CA CYS A 105 -16.57 3.09 8.30
C CYS A 105 -15.16 3.37 7.80
N ARG A 106 -14.90 2.92 6.58
CA ARG A 106 -13.63 2.99 5.87
C ARG A 106 -13.17 4.43 5.55
N CYS A 107 -14.06 5.40 5.77
CA CYS A 107 -13.97 6.77 5.30
C CYS A 107 -14.74 7.65 6.28
N GLY A 108 -14.10 8.75 6.69
CA GLY A 108 -14.65 9.66 7.66
C GLY A 108 -15.87 10.40 7.13
N ASP A 109 -17.00 10.22 7.82
CA ASP A 109 -17.89 11.36 8.10
C ASP A 109 -17.61 11.73 9.56
N GLY A 110 -17.55 13.02 9.87
CA GLY A 110 -16.93 13.68 11.04
C GLY A 110 -17.12 13.15 12.46
N ASP A 111 -17.89 12.07 12.70
CA ASP A 111 -18.31 11.65 14.04
C ASP A 111 -18.16 10.15 14.34
N LYS A 112 -17.25 9.42 13.67
CA LYS A 112 -17.07 7.97 13.90
C LYS A 112 -15.91 7.65 14.84
N PRO A 113 -16.07 6.62 15.70
CA PRO A 113 -15.12 6.33 16.78
C PRO A 113 -13.75 5.97 16.22
N LYS A 114 -12.81 6.87 16.49
CA LYS A 114 -11.38 6.70 16.36
C LYS A 114 -10.93 5.69 17.41
N ALA A 115 -9.98 4.81 17.08
CA ALA A 115 -9.45 3.86 18.05
C ALA A 115 -8.54 4.64 19.02
N GLY A 116 -9.12 5.18 20.09
CA GLY A 116 -8.46 6.27 20.83
C GLY A 116 -8.33 7.52 19.95
N ASP A 117 -7.43 8.44 20.32
CA ASP A 117 -7.24 9.77 19.70
C ASP A 117 -6.64 9.74 18.27
N GLY A 118 -6.84 8.66 17.49
CA GLY A 118 -6.17 8.44 16.21
C GLY A 118 -6.98 7.57 15.22
N ASP A 119 -6.80 7.90 13.96
CA ASP A 119 -7.63 7.59 12.79
C ASP A 119 -8.03 6.13 12.55
N VAL A 120 -9.20 5.95 11.93
CA VAL A 120 -9.61 4.67 11.33
C VAL A 120 -9.06 4.61 9.90
N SER A 121 -7.74 4.66 9.77
CA SER A 121 -6.96 4.35 8.56
C SER A 121 -6.41 2.91 8.57
N ILE A 122 -6.91 2.05 9.48
CA ILE A 122 -6.51 0.65 9.55
C ILE A 122 -6.86 -0.06 8.24
N VAL A 123 -5.84 -0.55 7.53
CA VAL A 123 -6.00 -1.57 6.49
C VAL A 123 -6.36 -2.88 7.19
N PRO A 124 -7.60 -3.36 7.08
CA PRO A 124 -8.04 -4.52 7.87
C PRO A 124 -7.52 -5.86 7.30
N THR A 125 -6.76 -5.85 6.20
CA THR A 125 -6.13 -7.03 5.60
C THR A 125 -4.61 -6.99 5.69
N TYR A 126 -4.02 -8.17 5.60
CA TYR A 126 -2.59 -8.39 5.36
C TYR A 126 -2.35 -9.20 4.09
N PHE A 127 -3.33 -9.27 3.18
CA PHE A 127 -3.17 -9.99 1.90
C PHE A 127 -2.09 -9.35 1.02
N ASP A 128 -1.79 -8.06 1.19
CA ASP A 128 -0.60 -7.45 0.59
C ASP A 128 0.71 -8.03 1.15
N TYR A 129 0.70 -8.77 2.25
CA TYR A 129 1.85 -9.53 2.75
C TYR A 129 1.75 -11.04 2.50
N VAL A 130 0.72 -11.50 1.80
CA VAL A 130 0.57 -12.90 1.36
C VAL A 130 1.10 -13.04 -0.06
N PRO A 131 1.98 -14.03 -0.34
CA PRO A 131 2.47 -14.30 -1.70
C PRO A 131 1.35 -14.43 -2.72
N GLN A 132 1.49 -13.81 -3.90
CA GLN A 132 0.42 -13.74 -4.91
C GLN A 132 -0.20 -15.09 -5.27
N TYR A 133 0.58 -16.16 -5.29
CA TYR A 133 0.11 -17.50 -5.63
C TYR A 133 -0.79 -18.15 -4.55
N LEU A 134 -0.80 -17.63 -3.32
CA LEU A 134 -1.59 -18.12 -2.19
C LEU A 134 -2.85 -17.29 -1.93
N ARG A 135 -3.07 -16.21 -2.69
CA ARG A 135 -4.18 -15.27 -2.49
C ARG A 135 -5.47 -15.72 -3.13
#